data_AF-A0A3P9DPS6-F1
#
_entry.id   AF-A0A3P9DPS6-F1
#
_cell.length_a   1.000
_cell.length_b   1.000
_cell.length_c   1.000
_cell.angle_alpha   90.00
_cell.angle_beta   90.00
_cell.angle_gamma   90.00
#
_symmetry.space_group_name_H-M   'P 1'
#
loop_
_entity.id
_entity.type
_entity.pdbx_description
1 polymer ?
#
loop_
_entity_poly.entity_id
_entity_poly.type
_entity_poly.pdbx_seq_one_letter_code
_entity_poly.pdbx_strand_id
1 'polypeptide(L)' 'MTDRYNIHSQLEHLQSKYIGTGHADTSKWEWLVNQHRDSYCSYMGHFDLKARVRFNLMEKMLQPCGPPADKPDDA' A
#
# COMPACT_ATOMS: atom_id res chain seq x y z
N MET A 1 -6.19 -30.87 -3.80
CA MET A 1 -5.06 -30.25 -3.05
C MET A 1 -4.24 -29.35 -3.99
N THR A 2 -4.01 -29.76 -5.23
CA THR A 2 -3.39 -28.98 -6.32
C THR A 2 -4.06 -27.63 -6.59
N ASP A 3 -5.39 -27.54 -6.57
CA ASP A 3 -6.10 -26.28 -6.88
C ASP A 3 -5.82 -25.17 -5.84
N ARG A 4 -5.65 -25.53 -4.56
CA ARG A 4 -5.31 -24.55 -3.51
C ARG A 4 -3.91 -23.98 -3.71
N TYR A 5 -2.93 -24.80 -4.08
CA TYR A 5 -1.57 -24.32 -4.40
C TYR A 5 -1.55 -23.44 -5.65
N ASN A 6 -2.41 -23.72 -6.63
CA ASN A 6 -2.57 -22.89 -7.82
C ASN A 6 -3.14 -21.50 -7.47
N ILE A 7 -4.14 -21.44 -6.57
CA ILE A 7 -4.72 -20.17 -6.11
C ILE A 7 -3.69 -19.30 -5.38
N HIS A 8 -2.87 -19.89 -4.50
CA HIS A 8 -1.83 -19.13 -3.79
C HIS A 8 -0.78 -18.55 -4.76
N SER A 9 -0.32 -19.35 -5.73
CA SER A 9 0.63 -18.89 -6.74
C SER A 9 0.07 -17.75 -7.61
N GLN A 10 -1.22 -17.79 -7.95
CA GLN A 10 -1.88 -16.72 -8.70
C GLN A 10 -2.01 -15.43 -7.88
N LEU A 11 -2.32 -15.54 -6.58
CA LEU A 11 -2.39 -14.39 -5.68
C LEU A 11 -1.02 -13.74 -5.49
N GLU A 12 0.03 -14.53 -5.26
CA GLU A 12 1.41 -14.03 -5.14
C GLU A 12 1.87 -13.35 -6.43
N HIS A 13 1.50 -13.92 -7.59
CA HIS A 13 1.76 -13.30 -8.88
C HIS A 13 1.10 -11.92 -9.01
N LEU A 14 -0.17 -11.79 -8.61
CA LEU A 14 -0.88 -10.51 -8.59
C LEU A 14 -0.23 -9.51 -7.64
N GLN A 15 0.13 -9.92 -6.42
CA GLN A 15 0.79 -9.09 -5.43
C GLN A 15 2.16 -8.60 -5.90
N SER A 16 2.92 -9.42 -6.63
CA SER A 16 4.20 -9.02 -7.22
C SER A 16 4.04 -8.01 -8.35
N LYS A 17 2.93 -8.07 -9.11
CA LYS A 17 2.71 -7.22 -10.28
C LYS A 17 2.02 -5.90 -9.91
N TYR A 18 1.11 -5.93 -8.95
CA TYR A 18 0.28 -4.81 -8.53
C TYR A 18 0.48 -4.55 -7.04
N ILE A 19 1.36 -3.60 -6.74
CA ILE A 19 1.61 -3.13 -5.37
C ILE A 19 0.29 -2.65 -4.78
N GLY A 20 -0.02 -3.09 -3.56
CA GLY A 20 -1.27 -2.77 -2.88
C GLY A 20 -2.38 -3.83 -3.00
N THR A 21 -2.15 -4.91 -3.75
CA THR A 21 -3.06 -6.06 -3.79
C THR A 21 -3.16 -6.71 -2.40
N GLY A 22 -4.32 -6.60 -1.76
CA GLY A 22 -4.57 -7.15 -0.42
C GLY A 22 -4.84 -8.66 -0.41
N HIS A 23 -4.89 -9.22 0.80
CA HIS A 23 -5.31 -10.58 1.12
C HIS A 23 -6.15 -10.56 2.42
N ALA A 24 -6.68 -11.72 2.82
CA ALA A 24 -7.57 -11.83 3.98
C ALA A 24 -6.93 -11.34 5.29
N ASP A 25 -5.61 -11.48 5.43
CA ASP A 25 -4.85 -11.09 6.63
C ASP A 25 -4.21 -9.70 6.51
N THR A 26 -4.55 -8.91 5.49
CA THR A 26 -4.05 -7.53 5.38
C THR A 26 -4.55 -6.70 6.54
N SER A 27 -3.62 -6.14 7.31
CA SER A 27 -3.94 -5.31 8.46
C SER A 27 -4.59 -3.99 8.04
N LYS A 28 -5.35 -3.40 8.95
CA LYS A 28 -5.92 -2.05 8.76
C LYS A 28 -4.83 -1.03 8.41
N TRP A 29 -3.65 -1.14 9.02
CA TRP A 29 -2.54 -0.21 8.79
C TRP A 29 -2.01 -0.35 7.35
N GLU A 30 -1.74 -1.57 6.88
CA GLU A 30 -1.27 -1.82 5.51
C GLU A 30 -2.27 -1.31 4.46
N TRP A 31 -3.57 -1.58 4.68
CA TRP A 31 -4.63 -1.10 3.79
C TRP A 31 -4.72 0.43 3.75
N LEU A 32 -4.58 1.11 4.90
CA LEU A 32 -4.61 2.57 4.95
C LEU A 32 -3.37 3.20 4.31
N VAL A 33 -2.19 2.62 4.50
CA VAL A 33 -0.94 3.12 3.90
C VAL A 33 -1.02 3.07 2.38
N ASN A 34 -1.53 1.96 1.81
CA ASN A 34 -1.73 1.84 0.37
C ASN A 34 -2.70 2.90 -0.17
N GLN A 35 -3.86 3.09 0.47
CA GLN A 35 -4.82 4.13 0.05
C GLN A 35 -4.25 5.55 0.11
N HIS A 36 -3.47 5.89 1.14
CA HIS A 36 -2.84 7.22 1.23
C HIS A 36 -1.79 7.42 0.14
N ARG A 37 -0.98 6.40 -0.15
CA ARG A 37 0.01 6.44 -1.23
C ARG A 37 -0.66 6.58 -2.60
N ASP A 38 -1.74 5.84 -2.86
CA ASP A 38 -2.51 5.94 -4.10
C ASP A 38 -3.12 7.33 -4.28
N SER A 39 -3.65 7.90 -3.19
CA SER A 39 -4.19 9.27 -3.19
C SER A 39 -3.10 10.29 -3.53
N TYR A 40 -1.91 10.19 -2.93
CA TYR A 40 -0.79 11.09 -3.24
C TYR A 40 -0.31 10.94 -4.68
N CYS A 41 -0.20 9.70 -5.18
CA CYS A 41 0.12 9.42 -6.58
C CYS A 41 -0.91 10.03 -7.54
N SER A 42 -2.20 9.87 -7.24
CA SER A 42 -3.28 10.46 -8.03
C SER A 42 -3.17 11.98 -8.07
N TYR A 43 -3.02 12.63 -6.90
CA TYR A 43 -2.79 14.07 -6.83
C TYR A 43 -1.59 14.46 -7.71
N MET A 44 -0.43 13.85 -7.51
CA MET A 44 0.76 14.15 -8.30
C MET A 44 0.63 13.88 -9.81
N GLY A 45 -0.25 12.97 -10.23
CA GLY A 45 -0.57 12.70 -11.62
C GLY A 45 -1.35 13.82 -12.31
N HIS A 46 -2.11 14.62 -11.56
CA HIS A 46 -2.87 15.74 -12.10
C HIS A 46 -2.00 17.01 -12.22
N PHE A 47 -2.09 17.68 -13.37
CA PHE A 47 -1.17 18.75 -13.79
C PHE A 47 -1.31 20.04 -12.98
N ASP A 48 -2.45 20.24 -12.32
CA ASP A 48 -2.80 21.50 -11.65
C ASP A 48 -2.07 21.75 -10.32
N LEU A 49 -1.19 20.82 -9.91
CA LEU A 49 -0.47 20.91 -8.64
C LEU A 49 0.87 21.63 -8.76
N LYS A 50 1.02 22.68 -7.94
CA LYS A 50 2.25 23.50 -7.81
C LYS A 50 3.43 22.67 -7.28
N ALA A 51 4.65 23.00 -7.74
CA ALA A 51 5.89 22.28 -7.42
C ALA A 51 6.14 22.06 -5.91
N ARG A 52 5.85 23.05 -5.06
CA ARG A 52 6.01 22.91 -3.60
C ARG A 52 5.08 21.86 -2.99
N VAL A 53 3.86 21.75 -3.51
CA VAL A 53 2.90 20.75 -3.05
C VAL A 53 3.34 19.35 -3.49
N ARG A 54 3.85 19.21 -4.71
CA ARG A 54 4.43 17.95 -5.20
C ARG A 54 5.58 17.46 -4.31
N PHE A 55 6.48 18.38 -3.91
CA PHE A 55 7.58 18.05 -2.99
C PHE A 55 7.06 17.56 -1.63
N ASN A 56 6.13 18.30 -1.01
CA ASN A 56 5.55 17.89 0.27
C ASN A 56 4.78 16.56 0.19
N LEU A 57 4.14 16.26 -0.94
CA LEU A 57 3.44 14.98 -1.14
C LEU A 57 4.43 13.81 -1.25
N MET A 58 5.56 14.01 -1.92
CA MET A 58 6.64 13.01 -1.99
C MET A 58 7.22 12.68 -0.63
N GLU A 59 7.47 13.68 0.22
CA GLU A 59 7.98 13.46 1.58
C GLU A 59 7.00 12.64 2.43
N LYS A 60 5.70 12.86 2.25
CA LYS A 60 4.64 12.14 2.99
C LYS A 60 4.44 10.69 2.53
N MET A 61 5.04 10.24 1.44
CA MET A 61 4.88 8.86 0.94
C MET A 61 5.57 7.81 1.81
N LEU A 62 6.62 8.18 2.55
CA LEU A 62 7.40 7.23 3.35
C LEU A 62 6.51 6.54 4.41
N GLN A 63 5.83 7.35 5.23
CA GLN A 63 5.01 6.87 6.34
C GLN A 63 3.78 7.76 6.57
N PRO A 64 2.76 7.68 5.69
CA PRO A 64 1.59 8.55 5.76
C PRO A 64 0.71 8.32 7.00
N CYS A 65 0.71 7.10 7.53
CA CYS A 65 -0.16 6.68 8.64
C CYS A 65 0.60 6.49 9.96
N GLY A 66 1.83 7.01 10.07
CA GLY A 66 2.71 6.76 11.21
C GLY A 66 3.22 5.32 11.29
N PRO A 67 3.97 4.97 12.34
CA PRO A 67 4.46 3.61 12.58
C PRO A 67 3.33 2.58 12.63
N PRO A 68 3.57 1.34 12.13
CA PRO A 68 2.64 0.25 12.35
C PRO A 68 2.50 -0.04 13.85
N ALA A 69 1.35 -0.59 14.26
CA ALA A 69 1.18 -1.09 15.62
C ALA A 69 2.13 -2.28 15.86
N ASP A 70 2.57 -2.45 17.11
CA ASP A 70 3.37 -3.60 17.50
C ASP A 70 2.59 -4.90 17.23
N LYS A 71 3.28 -5.92 16.73
CA LYS A 71 2.66 -7.20 16.45
C LYS A 71 2.19 -7.83 17.78
N PRO A 72 1.07 -8.56 17.79
CA PRO A 72 0.54 -9.17 19.01
C PRO A 72 1.49 -10.21 19.65
N ASP A 73 2.54 -10.66 18.94
CA ASP A 73 3.52 -11.63 19.43
C ASP A 73 4.69 -10.99 20.22
N ASP A 74 4.76 -9.66 20.28
CA ASP A 74 5.85 -8.91 20.92
C ASP A 74 5.46 -8.30 22.30
N ALA A 75 4.35 -8.76 22.92
CA ALA A 75 3.81 -8.27 24.20
C ALA A 75 3.65 -9.36 25.28
#